data_AF-A0A2K6SAW2-F1
#
_entry.id   AF-A0A2K6SAW2-F1
#
_cell.length_a   1.000
_cell.length_b   1.000
_cell.length_c   1.000
_cell.angle_alpha   90.00
_cell.angle_beta   90.00
_cell.angle_gamma   90.00
#
_symmetry.space_group_name_H-M   'P 1'
#
loop_
_entity.id
_entity.type
_entity.pdbx_description
1 polymer ?
#
loop_
_entity_poly.entity_id
_entity_poly.type
_entity_poly.pdbx_seq_one_letter_code
_entity_poly.pdbx_strand_id
1 'polypeptide(L)'
;PAELSSGEAEELQRIKWHRKRLLEDIQKLKDEIADVFAQIDCFESAEESRMAQKEKELCVGRKKFNMEPTKGIQYFIEHKLLTPDIQDIARFLYKGEGLNKTAIGTYLGERDPVNLQVLQAFVDCHEFASLNLVQALRFQEGASDLGFGGW
;
A
#
# COMPACT_ATOMS: atom_id res chain seq x y z
N PRO A 1 -22.71 4.65 68.25
CA PRO A 1 -22.82 4.09 66.88
C PRO A 1 -23.90 3.00 66.87
N ALA A 2 -24.96 3.16 66.07
CA ALA A 2 -26.02 2.14 65.99
C ALA A 2 -25.42 0.83 65.47
N GLU A 3 -25.64 -0.27 66.20
CA GLU A 3 -25.26 -1.61 65.73
C GLU A 3 -26.15 -1.98 64.54
N LEU A 4 -25.52 -2.38 63.44
CA LEU A 4 -26.19 -2.80 62.20
C LEU A 4 -27.04 -4.05 62.48
N SER A 5 -28.23 -4.11 61.89
CA SER A 5 -29.06 -5.31 61.91
C SER A 5 -28.38 -6.46 61.16
N SER A 6 -28.64 -7.72 61.55
CA SER A 6 -28.10 -8.92 60.91
C SER A 6 -28.31 -8.93 59.39
N GLY A 7 -29.46 -8.46 58.90
CA GLY A 7 -29.75 -8.39 57.47
C GLY A 7 -28.94 -7.32 56.73
N GLU A 8 -28.70 -6.16 57.36
CA GLU A 8 -27.90 -5.07 56.79
C GLU A 8 -26.42 -5.44 56.70
N ALA A 9 -25.92 -6.20 57.68
CA ALA A 9 -24.56 -6.71 57.67
C ALA A 9 -24.31 -7.68 56.51
N GLU A 10 -25.25 -8.60 56.25
CA GLU A 10 -25.17 -9.53 55.12
C GLU A 10 -25.23 -8.83 53.76
N GLU A 11 -26.10 -7.84 53.60
CA GLU A 11 -26.16 -7.01 52.39
C GLU A 11 -24.86 -6.27 52.14
N LEU A 12 -24.29 -5.66 53.18
CA LEU A 12 -23.01 -4.97 53.07
C LEU A 12 -21.88 -5.93 52.66
N GLN A 13 -21.87 -7.17 53.14
CA GLN A 13 -20.92 -8.19 52.69
C GLN A 13 -21.12 -8.57 51.22
N ARG A 14 -22.37 -8.72 50.76
CA ARG A 14 -22.67 -8.97 49.33
C ARG A 14 -22.17 -7.84 48.44
N ILE A 15 -22.41 -6.59 48.83
CA ILE A 15 -21.95 -5.39 48.10
C ILE A 15 -20.43 -5.34 48.06
N LYS A 16 -19.75 -5.59 49.18
CA LYS A 16 -18.28 -5.64 49.24
C LYS A 16 -17.71 -6.71 48.33
N TRP A 17 -18.32 -7.90 48.31
CA TRP A 17 -17.89 -8.99 47.43
C TRP A 17 -18.06 -8.62 45.95
N HIS A 18 -19.22 -8.08 45.58
CA HIS A 18 -19.48 -7.65 44.19
C HIS A 18 -18.53 -6.54 43.78
N ARG A 19 -18.28 -5.56 44.65
CA ARG A 19 -17.30 -4.50 44.42
C ARG A 19 -15.91 -5.07 44.19
N LYS A 20 -15.48 -6.04 44.99
CA LYS A 20 -14.17 -6.69 44.83
C LYS A 20 -14.05 -7.36 43.46
N ARG A 21 -15.07 -8.13 43.07
CA ARG A 21 -15.12 -8.81 41.76
C ARG A 21 -15.09 -7.83 40.59
N LEU A 22 -15.87 -6.75 40.65
CA LEU A 22 -15.84 -5.70 39.61
C LEU A 22 -14.47 -5.04 39.49
N LEU A 23 -13.76 -4.83 40.61
CA LEU A 23 -12.41 -4.28 40.57
C LEU A 23 -11.41 -5.26 39.93
N GLU A 24 -11.54 -6.55 40.22
CA GLU A 24 -10.74 -7.60 39.57
C GLU A 24 -11.00 -7.65 38.07
N ASP A 25 -12.27 -7.59 37.64
CA ASP A 25 -12.65 -7.58 36.23
C ASP A 25 -12.14 -6.31 35.51
N ILE A 26 -12.26 -5.13 36.13
CA ILE A 26 -11.71 -3.88 35.58
C ILE A 26 -10.19 -3.98 35.44
N GLN A 27 -9.50 -4.58 36.42
CA GLN A 27 -8.05 -4.75 36.33
C GLN A 27 -7.67 -5.70 35.20
N LYS A 28 -8.38 -6.83 35.08
CA LYS A 28 -8.16 -7.78 33.99
C LYS A 28 -8.37 -7.15 32.62
N LEU A 29 -9.44 -6.36 32.45
CA LEU A 29 -9.69 -5.62 31.20
C LEU A 29 -8.60 -4.59 30.91
N LYS A 30 -8.06 -3.91 31.93
CA LYS A 30 -6.93 -2.99 31.75
C LYS A 30 -5.68 -3.72 31.26
N ASP A 31 -5.38 -4.87 31.84
CA ASP A 31 -4.22 -5.67 31.46
C ASP A 31 -4.38 -6.21 30.03
N GLU A 32 -5.58 -6.70 29.67
CA GLU A 32 -5.89 -7.14 28.29
C GLU A 32 -5.77 -6.00 27.28
N ILE A 33 -6.24 -4.79 27.63
CA ILE A 33 -6.10 -3.61 26.77
C ILE A 33 -4.61 -3.26 26.58
N ALA A 34 -3.82 -3.30 27.64
CA ALA A 34 -2.38 -3.03 27.56
C ALA A 34 -1.65 -4.03 26.66
N ASP A 35 -1.99 -5.32 26.76
CA ASP A 35 -1.44 -6.38 25.91
C ASP A 35 -1.82 -6.20 24.44
N VAL A 36 -3.06 -5.78 24.15
CA VAL A 36 -3.51 -5.48 22.79
C VAL A 36 -2.75 -4.28 22.21
N PHE A 37 -2.58 -3.20 22.99
CA PHE A 37 -1.79 -2.04 22.54
C PHE A 37 -0.34 -2.42 22.22
N ALA A 38 0.31 -3.20 23.10
CA ALA A 38 1.67 -3.66 22.86
C ALA A 38 1.79 -4.50 21.57
N GLN A 39 0.79 -5.33 21.26
CA GLN A 39 0.74 -6.09 20.02
C GLN A 39 0.56 -5.20 18.79
N ILE A 40 -0.29 -4.17 18.86
CA ILE A 40 -0.50 -3.19 17.78
C ILE A 40 0.81 -2.45 17.49
N ASP A 41 1.47 -1.90 18.51
CA ASP A 41 2.73 -1.16 18.35
C ASP A 41 3.82 -2.03 17.71
N CYS A 42 3.92 -3.29 18.14
CA CYS A 42 4.86 -4.26 17.58
C CYS A 42 4.55 -4.55 16.09
N PHE A 43 3.28 -4.68 15.73
CA PHE A 43 2.86 -4.89 14.34
C PHE A 43 3.16 -3.68 13.46
N GLU A 44 2.84 -2.47 13.94
CA GLU A 44 3.11 -1.22 13.22
C GLU A 44 4.60 -1.02 12.97
N SER A 45 5.45 -1.20 13.99
CA SER A 45 6.89 -1.09 13.85
C SER A 45 7.46 -2.11 12.86
N ALA A 46 6.97 -3.36 12.90
CA ALA A 46 7.38 -4.39 11.95
C ALA A 46 6.97 -4.04 10.52
N GLU A 47 5.77 -3.50 10.32
CA GLU A 47 5.30 -3.07 9.00
C GLU A 47 6.10 -1.87 8.48
N GLU A 48 6.36 -0.86 9.32
CA GLU A 48 7.18 0.29 8.96
C GLU A 48 8.60 -0.13 8.55
N SER A 49 9.20 -1.06 9.28
CA SER A 49 10.51 -1.63 8.92
C SER A 49 10.48 -2.36 7.58
N ARG A 50 9.44 -3.15 7.30
CA ARG A 50 9.25 -3.83 6.00
C ARG A 50 9.11 -2.82 4.86
N MET A 51 8.29 -1.79 5.03
CA MET A 51 8.11 -0.74 4.03
C MET A 51 9.41 0.02 3.77
N ALA A 52 10.13 0.41 4.83
CA ALA A 52 11.40 1.11 4.72
C ALA A 52 12.47 0.27 3.99
N GLN A 53 12.53 -1.03 4.28
CA GLN A 53 13.43 -1.94 3.58
C GLN A 53 13.08 -2.06 2.10
N LYS A 54 11.80 -2.22 1.76
CA LYS A 54 11.35 -2.28 0.36
C LYS A 54 11.68 -0.99 -0.40
N GLU A 55 11.44 0.18 0.21
CA GLU A 55 11.78 1.46 -0.43
C GLU A 55 13.28 1.64 -0.63
N LYS A 56 14.10 1.17 0.32
CA LYS A 56 15.56 1.16 0.18
C LYS A 56 16.00 0.32 -1.01
N GLU A 57 15.44 -0.88 -1.19
CA GLU A 57 15.75 -1.76 -2.32
C GLU A 57 15.31 -1.13 -3.65
N LEU A 58 14.12 -0.51 -3.70
CA LEU A 58 13.67 0.24 -4.86
C LEU A 58 14.63 1.39 -5.20
N CYS A 59 15.08 2.15 -4.21
CA CYS A 59 16.04 3.24 -4.39
C CYS A 59 17.37 2.74 -4.97
N VAL A 60 17.89 1.61 -4.47
CA VAL A 60 19.10 0.98 -5.00
C VAL A 60 18.87 0.51 -6.45
N GLY A 61 17.74 -0.12 -6.74
CA GLY A 61 17.38 -0.56 -8.09
C GLY A 61 17.29 0.58 -9.09
N ARG A 62 16.67 1.71 -8.69
CA ARG A 62 16.58 2.92 -9.53
C ARG A 62 17.96 3.49 -9.84
N LYS A 63 18.85 3.57 -8.84
CA LYS A 63 20.24 3.99 -9.06
C LYS A 63 20.98 3.06 -10.01
N LYS A 64 20.84 1.74 -9.84
CA LYS A 64 21.45 0.74 -10.75
C LYS A 64 20.94 0.90 -12.17
N PHE A 65 19.62 1.02 -12.35
CA PHE A 65 19.01 1.24 -13.67
C PHE A 65 19.51 2.52 -14.34
N ASN A 66 19.59 3.62 -13.58
CA ASN A 66 20.05 4.90 -14.11
C ASN A 66 21.54 4.89 -14.51
N MET A 67 22.33 3.95 -13.98
CA MET A 67 23.73 3.75 -14.37
C MET A 67 23.88 2.73 -15.49
N GLU A 68 23.21 1.59 -15.38
CA GLU A 68 23.24 0.50 -16.36
C GLU A 68 21.85 -0.15 -16.45
N PRO A 69 21.04 0.21 -17.46
CA PRO A 69 19.62 -0.13 -17.48
C PRO A 69 19.34 -1.64 -17.44
N THR A 70 20.10 -2.43 -18.20
CA THR A 70 19.94 -3.89 -18.27
C THR A 70 20.21 -4.56 -16.92
N LYS A 71 21.29 -4.19 -16.22
CA LYS A 71 21.56 -4.66 -14.86
C LYS A 71 20.54 -4.14 -13.85
N GLY A 72 20.00 -2.94 -14.06
CA GLY A 72 18.91 -2.41 -13.24
C GLY A 72 17.66 -3.27 -13.30
N ILE A 73 17.19 -3.61 -14.50
CA ILE A 73 16.04 -4.51 -14.69
C ILE A 73 16.31 -5.88 -14.07
N GLN A 74 17.49 -6.45 -14.30
CA GLN A 74 17.88 -7.71 -13.66
C GLN A 74 17.83 -7.63 -12.14
N TYR A 75 18.34 -6.55 -11.54
CA TYR A 75 18.29 -6.34 -10.09
C TYR A 75 16.85 -6.33 -9.56
N PHE A 76 15.94 -5.62 -10.23
CA PHE A 76 14.53 -5.59 -9.83
C PHE A 76 13.87 -6.98 -9.92
N ILE A 77 14.21 -7.79 -10.93
CA ILE A 77 13.70 -9.15 -11.07
C ILE A 77 14.25 -10.08 -9.98
N GLU A 78 15.56 -10.05 -9.73
CA GLU A 78 16.22 -10.88 -8.72
C GLU A 78 15.70 -10.59 -7.30
N HIS A 79 15.40 -9.33 -7.01
CA HIS A 79 14.85 -8.90 -5.72
C HIS A 79 13.31 -9.00 -5.67
N LYS A 80 12.67 -9.56 -6.71
CA LYS A 80 11.21 -9.73 -6.80
C LYS A 80 10.43 -8.40 -6.69
N LEU A 81 11.08 -7.31 -7.07
CA LEU A 81 10.48 -5.97 -7.14
C LEU A 81 9.81 -5.73 -8.50
N LEU A 82 10.15 -6.55 -9.50
CA LEU A 82 9.58 -6.56 -10.84
C LEU A 82 9.47 -8.01 -11.32
N THR A 83 8.39 -8.33 -12.01
CA THR A 83 8.23 -9.63 -12.68
C THR A 83 9.02 -9.63 -13.99
N PRO A 84 9.53 -10.79 -14.44
CA PRO A 84 10.26 -10.89 -15.71
C PRO A 84 9.33 -10.85 -16.94
N ASP A 85 8.06 -10.49 -16.77
CA ASP A 85 7.09 -10.40 -17.85
C ASP A 85 7.29 -9.11 -18.66
N ILE A 86 7.19 -9.21 -19.99
CA ILE A 86 7.44 -8.09 -20.91
C ILE A 86 6.49 -6.92 -20.64
N GLN A 87 5.21 -7.19 -20.36
CA GLN A 87 4.21 -6.16 -20.14
C GLN A 87 4.46 -5.44 -18.81
N ASP A 88 4.88 -6.17 -17.78
CA ASP A 88 5.20 -5.58 -16.49
C ASP A 88 6.47 -4.73 -16.54
N ILE A 89 7.50 -5.18 -17.25
CA ILE A 89 8.71 -4.36 -17.50
C ILE A 89 8.32 -3.08 -18.28
N ALA A 90 7.51 -3.20 -19.33
CA ALA A 90 7.05 -2.05 -20.10
C ALA A 90 6.25 -1.05 -19.25
N ARG A 91 5.31 -1.53 -18.42
CA ARG A 91 4.54 -0.68 -17.49
C ARG A 91 5.43 -0.01 -16.44
N PHE A 92 6.43 -0.74 -15.93
CA PHE A 92 7.39 -0.20 -14.97
C PHE A 92 8.19 0.97 -15.59
N LEU A 93 8.71 0.77 -16.80
CA LEU A 93 9.41 1.81 -17.54
C LEU A 93 8.48 2.98 -17.89
N TYR A 94 7.22 2.70 -18.25
CA TYR A 94 6.22 3.71 -18.58
C TYR A 94 5.87 4.59 -17.38
N LYS A 95 5.69 3.98 -16.20
CA LYS A 95 5.48 4.71 -14.94
C LYS A 95 6.66 5.64 -14.64
N GLY A 96 7.88 5.15 -14.88
CA GLY A 96 9.10 5.97 -14.88
C GLY A 96 9.47 6.60 -13.53
N GLU A 97 8.89 6.15 -12.42
CA GLU A 97 9.10 6.75 -11.10
C GLU A 97 10.57 6.65 -10.66
N GLY A 98 11.26 7.80 -10.66
CA GLY A 98 12.67 7.92 -10.30
C GLY A 98 13.65 7.24 -11.27
N LEU A 99 13.19 6.89 -12.48
CA LEU A 99 14.02 6.41 -13.57
C LEU A 99 14.42 7.56 -14.50
N ASN A 100 15.66 7.57 -14.95
CA ASN A 100 16.16 8.56 -15.90
C ASN A 100 15.60 8.25 -17.30
N LYS A 101 14.93 9.22 -17.93
CA LYS A 101 14.35 9.07 -19.29
C LYS A 101 15.38 8.68 -20.34
N THR A 102 16.62 9.16 -20.22
CA THR A 102 17.71 8.77 -21.12
C THR A 102 18.06 7.30 -20.94
N ALA A 103 18.14 6.82 -19.69
CA ALA A 103 18.41 5.41 -19.37
C ALA A 103 17.29 4.48 -19.87
N ILE A 104 16.03 4.94 -19.76
CA ILE A 104 14.88 4.24 -20.37
C ILE A 104 15.07 4.15 -21.89
N GLY A 105 15.37 5.27 -22.55
CA GLY A 105 15.63 5.30 -23.99
C GLY A 105 16.77 4.39 -24.42
N THR A 106 17.86 4.33 -23.64
CA THR A 106 18.97 3.40 -23.86
C THR A 106 18.49 1.96 -23.80
N TYR A 107 17.77 1.56 -22.74
CA TYR A 107 17.25 0.19 -22.61
C TYR A 107 16.32 -0.18 -23.77
N LEU A 108 15.37 0.69 -24.11
CA LEU A 108 14.41 0.41 -25.18
C LEU A 108 15.05 0.41 -26.59
N GLY A 109 16.20 1.07 -26.75
CA GLY A 109 16.96 1.13 -28.01
C GLY A 109 17.95 -0.02 -28.21
N GLU A 110 18.09 -0.93 -27.24
CA GLU A 110 18.95 -2.11 -27.36
C GLU A 110 18.44 -3.08 -28.43
N ARG A 111 19.36 -3.84 -29.04
CA ARG A 111 19.04 -4.79 -30.13
C ARG A 111 18.58 -6.16 -29.66
N ASP A 112 18.58 -6.41 -28.36
CA ASP A 112 18.15 -7.69 -27.79
C ASP A 112 16.64 -7.93 -28.06
N PRO A 113 16.23 -9.14 -28.46
CA PRO A 113 14.83 -9.48 -28.71
C PRO A 113 13.89 -9.15 -27.54
N VAL A 114 14.35 -9.24 -26.29
CA VAL A 114 13.56 -8.87 -25.10
C VAL A 114 13.30 -7.37 -25.09
N ASN A 115 14.33 -6.56 -25.29
CA ASN A 115 14.23 -5.11 -25.31
C ASN A 115 13.30 -4.60 -26.42
N LEU A 116 13.35 -5.22 -27.59
CA LEU A 116 12.44 -4.91 -28.72
C LEU A 116 10.98 -5.24 -28.38
N GLN A 117 10.73 -6.37 -27.73
CA GLN A 117 9.38 -6.73 -27.26
C GLN A 117 8.88 -5.78 -26.17
N VAL A 118 9.75 -5.39 -25.24
CA VAL A 118 9.43 -4.39 -24.20
C VAL A 118 9.12 -3.03 -24.84
N LEU A 119 9.87 -2.61 -25.86
CA LEU A 119 9.60 -1.39 -26.61
C LEU A 119 8.21 -1.43 -27.25
N GLN A 120 7.84 -2.53 -27.90
CA GLN A 120 6.50 -2.67 -28.48
C GLN A 120 5.42 -2.50 -27.41
N ALA A 121 5.52 -3.24 -26.30
CA ALA A 121 4.58 -3.14 -25.20
C ALA A 121 4.54 -1.74 -24.55
N PHE A 122 5.69 -1.04 -24.50
CA PHE A 122 5.81 0.32 -23.98
C PHE A 122 5.11 1.37 -24.86
N VAL A 123 5.16 1.19 -26.19
CA VAL A 123 4.42 2.02 -27.15
C VAL A 123 2.92 1.75 -27.02
N ASP A 124 2.50 0.50 -26.90
CA ASP A 124 1.10 0.14 -26.70
C ASP A 124 0.53 0.83 -25.44
N CYS A 125 1.31 0.94 -24.36
CA CYS A 125 0.92 1.67 -23.15
C CYS A 125 0.61 3.16 -23.41
N HIS A 126 1.30 3.81 -24.35
CA HIS A 126 1.02 5.20 -24.74
C HIS A 126 -0.28 5.32 -25.54
N GLU A 127 -0.54 4.39 -26.45
CA GLU A 127 -1.76 4.40 -27.25
C GLU A 127 -3.01 4.28 -26.35
N PHE A 128 -3.00 3.40 -25.34
CA PHE A 128 -4.11 3.31 -24.38
C PHE A 128 -4.31 4.59 -23.55
N ALA A 129 -3.24 5.28 -23.15
CA ALA A 129 -3.35 6.57 -22.45
C ALA A 129 -3.96 7.65 -23.34
N SER A 130 -3.58 7.68 -24.62
CA SER A 130 -4.12 8.62 -25.61
C SER A 130 -5.57 8.30 -25.99
N LEU A 131 -5.93 7.02 -26.08
CA LEU A 131 -7.29 6.57 -26.34
C LEU A 131 -8.22 6.94 -25.20
N ASN A 132 -7.82 6.78 -23.93
CA ASN A 132 -8.62 7.20 -22.78
C ASN A 132 -8.92 8.71 -22.80
N LEU A 133 -7.95 9.54 -23.18
CA LEU A 133 -8.14 10.98 -23.28
C LEU A 133 -9.04 11.36 -24.47
N VAL A 134 -8.80 10.80 -25.66
CA VAL A 134 -9.63 11.07 -26.85
C VAL A 134 -11.05 10.53 -26.69
N GLN A 135 -11.24 9.38 -26.04
CA GLN A 135 -12.56 8.84 -25.72
C GLN A 135 -13.29 9.72 -24.70
N ALA A 136 -12.62 10.22 -23.66
CA ALA A 136 -13.21 11.16 -22.70
C ALA A 136 -13.61 12.48 -23.37
N LEU A 137 -12.79 13.01 -24.27
CA LEU A 137 -13.09 14.23 -25.03
C LEU A 137 -14.25 14.03 -26.02
N ARG A 138 -14.30 12.90 -26.74
CA ARG A 138 -15.43 12.54 -27.62
C ARG A 138 -16.73 12.37 -26.85
N PHE A 139 -16.66 11.88 -25.61
CA PHE A 139 -17.82 11.78 -24.73
C PHE A 139 -18.34 13.17 -24.30
N GLN A 140 -17.45 14.14 -24.07
CA GLN A 140 -17.88 15.53 -23.77
C GLN A 140 -18.46 16.25 -24.99
N GLU A 141 -17.87 16.10 -26.18
CA GLU A 141 -18.39 16.76 -27.40
C GLU A 141 -19.72 16.14 -27.85
N GLY A 142 -19.89 14.82 -27.69
CA GLY A 142 -21.17 14.13 -27.96
C GLY A 142 -22.28 14.44 -26.96
N ALA A 143 -21.97 15.00 -25.78
CA ALA A 143 -22.98 15.44 -24.80
C ALA A 143 -23.53 16.85 -25.12
N SER A 144 -22.81 17.66 -25.90
CA SER A 144 -23.28 18.97 -26.37
C SER A 144 -24.31 18.88 -27.51
N ASP A 145 -24.33 17.77 -28.26
CA ASP A 145 -25.30 17.51 -29.35
C ASP A 145 -26.57 16.80 -28.87
N LEU A 146 -26.63 16.36 -27.61
CA LEU A 146 -27.87 15.93 -26.97
C LEU A 146 -28.46 17.13 -26.22
N GLY A 147 -29.13 18.00 -26.97
CA GLY A 147 -29.89 19.12 -26.43
C GLY A 147 -30.86 18.68 -25.33
N PHE A 148 -30.45 18.82 -24.07
CA PHE A 148 -31.38 19.01 -22.96
C PHE A 148 -31.85 20.47 -22.99
N GLY A 149 -32.71 20.76 -23.96
CA GLY A 149 -33.65 21.87 -23.88
C GLY A 149 -34.89 21.40 -23.11
N GLY A 150 -35.16 22.03 -21.96
CA GLY A 150 -36.31 21.76 -21.07
C GLY A 150 -36.14 20.43 -20.32
N TRP A 151 -36.08 20.38 -19.00
CA TRP A 151 -36.90 21.02 -17.97
C TRP A 151 -36.06 21.36 -16.73
#